data_AF-A0A3M6Q5Q2-F1
#
_entry.id   AF-A0A3M6Q5Q2-F1
#
_cell.length_a   1.000
_cell.length_b   1.000
_cell.length_c   1.000
_cell.angle_alpha   90.00
_cell.angle_beta   90.00
_cell.angle_gamma   90.00
#
_symmetry.space_group_name_H-M   'P 1'
#
loop_
_entity.id
_entity.type
_entity.pdbx_description
1 polymer ?
#
loop_
_entity_poly.entity_id
_entity_poly.type
_entity_poly.pdbx_seq_one_letter_code
_entity_poly.pdbx_strand_id
1 'polypeptide(L)'
;MQTLFPGSALYLKNKWRGGHNGRKGTDYERLYAAFALAQVLVRYCMLPRVERWPAVYEQVEAAVDDLLVETADGARYHQLKNVQGLSWGRGEEGSVHADFMMQKSLSDALEERGSTVLVVANLGLADKLKRTLPENIEEHTEVEFFPFCDGSINRLIFEHHPLREILAQLSITSSPDLAELGFVYSALAAAFMHSDKGGRVDELLMIAQEQSPQLIRLLPEQVVNIKIKDELKNILREIPDFRFSIERGFFEWSRKNDSGVLKYSCLTPQFDAFQKMIIQANPKTFEQLEEFLL
;
A
#
# COMPACT_ATOMS: atom_id res chain seq x y z
N MET A 1 5.18 51.31 -21.82
CA MET A 1 5.23 50.21 -20.84
C MET A 1 5.97 49.03 -21.46
N GLN A 2 7.25 49.26 -21.77
CA GLN A 2 8.15 48.31 -22.42
C GLN A 2 9.18 47.85 -21.37
N THR A 3 9.67 46.62 -21.54
CA THR A 3 10.86 46.01 -20.92
C THR A 3 10.82 45.69 -19.41
N LEU A 4 10.22 44.55 -19.06
CA LEU A 4 10.63 43.76 -17.89
C LEU A 4 11.34 42.49 -18.41
N PHE A 5 12.67 42.55 -18.42
CA PHE A 5 13.68 41.49 -18.57
C PHE A 5 13.35 40.26 -19.46
N PRO A 6 13.90 40.18 -20.70
CA PRO A 6 13.78 39.00 -21.56
C PRO A 6 14.28 37.68 -20.93
N GLY A 7 15.18 37.76 -19.94
CA GLY A 7 15.67 36.61 -19.17
C GLY A 7 14.73 36.14 -18.05
N SER A 8 13.75 36.95 -17.64
CA SER A 8 12.84 36.65 -16.53
C SER A 8 11.78 35.62 -16.90
N ALA A 9 11.28 35.60 -18.14
CA ALA A 9 10.31 34.62 -18.61
C ALA A 9 10.94 33.22 -18.75
N LEU A 10 12.17 33.12 -19.27
CA LEU A 10 12.91 31.86 -19.36
C LEU A 10 13.32 31.35 -17.98
N TYR A 11 13.79 32.24 -17.10
CA TYR A 11 14.09 31.92 -15.71
C TYR A 11 12.84 31.42 -14.95
N LEU A 12 11.71 32.12 -15.07
CA LEU A 12 10.43 31.68 -14.49
C LEU A 12 10.00 30.34 -15.07
N LYS A 13 10.05 30.14 -16.40
CA LYS A 13 9.71 28.86 -17.03
C LYS A 13 10.60 27.71 -16.53
N ASN A 14 11.90 27.95 -16.35
CA ASN A 14 12.84 26.98 -15.81
C ASN A 14 12.59 26.69 -14.33
N LYS A 15 12.29 27.72 -13.53
CA LYS A 15 11.94 27.58 -12.10
C LYS A 15 10.61 26.84 -11.91
N TRP A 16 9.60 27.17 -12.72
CA TRP A 16 8.32 26.48 -12.76
C TRP A 16 8.48 25.02 -13.18
N ARG A 17 9.27 24.74 -14.24
CA ARG A 17 9.58 23.37 -14.67
C ARG A 17 10.33 22.60 -13.59
N GLY A 18 11.31 23.23 -12.92
CA GLY A 18 12.06 22.63 -11.81
C GLY A 18 11.15 22.28 -10.63
N GLY A 19 10.29 23.22 -10.20
CA GLY A 19 9.32 22.98 -9.13
C GLY A 19 8.26 21.92 -9.49
N HIS A 20 7.79 21.92 -10.74
CA HIS A 20 6.85 20.91 -11.24
C HIS A 20 7.48 19.52 -11.29
N ASN A 21 8.74 19.40 -11.76
CA ASN A 21 9.47 18.15 -11.76
C ASN A 21 9.78 17.66 -10.34
N GLY A 22 10.16 18.56 -9.43
CA GLY A 22 10.37 18.22 -8.02
C GLY A 22 9.10 17.64 -7.38
N ARG A 23 7.96 18.31 -7.56
CA ARG A 23 6.67 17.80 -7.09
C ARG A 23 6.33 16.43 -7.70
N LYS A 24 6.58 16.23 -9.00
CA LYS A 24 6.36 14.93 -9.66
C LYS A 24 7.25 13.82 -9.11
N GLY A 25 8.49 14.13 -8.74
CA GLY A 25 9.38 13.19 -8.06
C GLY A 25 8.83 12.80 -6.70
N THR A 26 8.51 13.79 -5.86
CA THR A 26 7.94 13.56 -4.53
C THR A 26 6.61 12.79 -4.57
N ASP A 27 5.70 13.12 -5.49
CA ASP A 27 4.44 12.40 -5.63
C ASP A 27 4.67 10.94 -6.09
N TYR A 28 5.69 10.71 -6.93
CA TYR A 28 6.06 9.36 -7.37
C TYR A 28 6.63 8.51 -6.24
N GLU A 29 7.57 9.06 -5.47
CA GLU A 29 8.18 8.40 -4.30
C GLU A 29 7.11 8.01 -3.27
N ARG A 30 6.21 8.94 -2.94
CA ARG A 30 5.12 8.69 -1.97
C ARG A 30 4.18 7.59 -2.42
N LEU A 31 3.78 7.60 -3.70
CA LEU A 31 2.92 6.55 -4.23
C LEU A 31 3.67 5.21 -4.20
N TYR A 32 4.94 5.17 -4.60
CA TYR A 32 5.69 3.92 -4.53
C TYR A 32 5.88 3.42 -3.09
N ALA A 33 6.14 4.30 -2.12
CA ALA A 33 6.23 3.92 -0.71
C ALA A 33 4.95 3.24 -0.21
N ALA A 34 3.77 3.79 -0.57
CA ALA A 34 2.49 3.17 -0.27
C ALA A 34 2.31 1.80 -0.96
N PHE A 35 2.80 1.66 -2.19
CA PHE A 35 2.80 0.38 -2.90
C PHE A 35 3.72 -0.65 -2.24
N ALA A 36 4.93 -0.26 -1.83
CA ALA A 36 5.87 -1.11 -1.11
C ALA A 36 5.29 -1.55 0.25
N LEU A 37 4.68 -0.63 0.99
CA LEU A 37 3.93 -0.94 2.21
C LEU A 37 2.84 -2.00 1.96
N ALA A 38 2.03 -1.82 0.90
CA ALA A 38 0.98 -2.77 0.54
C ALA A 38 1.54 -4.14 0.13
N GLN A 39 2.63 -4.17 -0.65
CA GLN A 39 3.34 -5.39 -1.04
C GLN A 39 3.88 -6.16 0.16
N VAL A 40 4.36 -5.45 1.18
CA VAL A 40 4.81 -6.09 2.41
C VAL A 40 3.60 -6.61 3.16
N LEU A 41 2.59 -5.79 3.44
CA LEU A 41 1.38 -6.17 4.18
C LEU A 41 0.71 -7.43 3.65
N VAL A 42 0.58 -7.58 2.33
CA VAL A 42 -0.11 -8.74 1.75
C VAL A 42 0.62 -10.06 2.01
N ARG A 43 1.95 -10.04 2.20
CA ARG A 43 2.72 -11.25 2.56
C ARG A 43 2.37 -11.75 3.97
N TYR A 44 1.91 -10.85 4.84
CA TYR A 44 1.60 -11.14 6.23
C TYR A 44 0.09 -11.21 6.52
N CYS A 45 -0.77 -10.77 5.60
CA CYS A 45 -2.20 -10.62 5.88
C CYS A 45 -2.98 -11.95 6.01
N MET A 46 -2.33 -13.08 5.74
CA MET A 46 -2.89 -14.43 5.91
C MET A 46 -2.15 -15.23 6.99
N LEU A 47 -1.10 -14.69 7.58
CA LEU A 47 -0.37 -15.37 8.65
C LEU A 47 -1.17 -15.29 9.95
N PRO A 48 -1.32 -16.41 10.69
CA PRO A 48 -2.06 -16.41 11.96
C PRO A 48 -1.35 -15.62 13.05
N ARG A 49 -0.03 -15.45 12.93
CA ARG A 49 0.82 -14.70 13.85
C ARG A 49 2.06 -14.20 13.12
N VAL A 50 2.48 -12.98 13.44
CA VAL A 50 3.75 -12.41 12.95
C VAL A 50 4.72 -12.28 14.12
N GLU A 51 5.88 -12.93 14.03
CA GLU A 51 6.88 -12.89 15.12
C GLU A 51 7.69 -11.59 15.11
N ARG A 52 8.06 -11.12 13.92
CA ARG A 52 8.78 -9.86 13.72
C ARG A 52 8.17 -9.14 12.53
N TRP A 53 7.62 -7.97 12.79
CA TRP A 53 7.07 -7.12 11.74
C TRP A 53 8.20 -6.47 10.92
N PRO A 54 8.08 -6.46 9.58
CA PRO A 54 8.95 -5.68 8.70
C PRO A 54 8.76 -4.18 8.89
N ALA A 55 9.66 -3.40 8.30
CA ALA A 55 9.61 -1.94 8.33
C ALA A 55 9.83 -1.35 6.93
N VAL A 56 9.30 -0.14 6.71
CA VAL A 56 9.47 0.62 5.47
C VAL A 56 9.84 2.05 5.85
N TYR A 57 10.95 2.56 5.30
CA TYR A 57 11.49 3.89 5.60
C TYR A 57 11.79 4.67 4.33
N GLU A 58 11.61 5.99 4.35
CA GLU A 58 12.07 6.91 3.31
C GLU A 58 13.32 7.69 3.75
N GLN A 59 14.13 8.13 2.79
CA GLN A 59 15.29 9.00 3.02
C GLN A 59 16.26 8.46 4.09
N VAL A 60 16.70 7.22 3.89
CA VAL A 60 17.64 6.56 4.80
C VAL A 60 19.09 7.00 4.52
N GLU A 61 19.94 6.94 5.54
CA GLU A 61 21.38 7.22 5.38
C GLU A 61 22.07 6.06 4.66
N ALA A 62 21.93 6.01 3.34
CA ALA A 62 22.44 4.96 2.47
C ALA A 62 22.91 5.55 1.13
N ALA A 63 23.69 4.79 0.35
CA ALA A 63 24.05 5.20 -1.00
C ALA A 63 22.85 5.10 -1.96
N VAL A 64 21.91 4.20 -1.65
CA VAL A 64 20.61 4.10 -2.31
C VAL A 64 19.54 4.39 -1.25
N ASP A 65 18.96 5.58 -1.31
CA ASP A 65 18.40 6.27 -0.13
C ASP A 65 16.89 6.52 -0.16
N ASP A 66 16.27 6.52 -1.35
CA ASP A 66 14.88 6.99 -1.49
C ASP A 66 13.91 6.15 -0.64
N LEU A 67 14.05 4.82 -0.61
CA LEU A 67 13.22 3.93 0.21
C LEU A 67 13.94 2.66 0.66
N LEU A 68 13.85 2.32 1.94
CA LEU A 68 14.31 1.06 2.51
C LEU A 68 13.12 0.19 2.91
N VAL A 69 13.14 -1.09 2.51
CA VAL A 69 12.20 -2.11 3.00
C VAL A 69 13.00 -3.18 3.76
N GLU A 70 12.77 -3.29 5.05
CA GLU A 70 13.41 -4.29 5.91
C GLU A 70 12.46 -5.44 6.20
N THR A 71 12.91 -6.66 5.94
CA THR A 71 12.16 -7.89 6.21
C THR A 71 13.02 -8.92 6.93
N ALA A 72 12.45 -10.05 7.31
CA ALA A 72 13.21 -11.17 7.85
C ALA A 72 14.24 -11.74 6.83
N ASP A 73 14.00 -11.54 5.53
CA ASP A 73 14.85 -12.03 4.46
C ASP A 73 16.06 -11.12 4.21
N GLY A 74 15.99 -9.85 4.63
CA GLY A 74 17.00 -8.84 4.38
C GLY A 74 16.46 -7.43 4.16
N ALA A 75 17.38 -6.52 3.83
CA ALA A 75 17.12 -5.12 3.49
C ALA A 75 17.08 -4.91 1.97
N ARG A 76 16.05 -4.23 1.47
CA ARG A 76 15.94 -3.81 0.06
C ARG A 76 16.00 -2.29 -0.02
N TYR A 77 17.07 -1.76 -0.58
CA TYR A 77 17.29 -0.33 -0.81
C TYR A 77 16.80 0.06 -2.20
N HIS A 78 15.93 1.06 -2.30
CA HIS A 78 15.33 1.47 -3.56
C HIS A 78 15.77 2.88 -3.94
N GLN A 79 16.13 3.05 -5.21
CA GLN A 79 16.22 4.35 -5.85
C GLN A 79 15.03 4.53 -6.79
N LEU A 80 14.31 5.64 -6.66
CA LEU A 80 13.08 5.99 -7.34
C LEU A 80 13.34 7.08 -8.38
N LYS A 81 13.21 6.75 -9.66
CA LYS A 81 13.46 7.71 -10.75
C LYS A 81 12.26 7.85 -11.70
N ASN A 82 11.61 9.00 -11.61
CA ASN A 82 10.57 9.44 -12.54
C ASN A 82 11.15 10.33 -13.65
N VAL A 83 12.01 9.76 -14.48
CA VAL A 83 12.67 10.47 -15.58
C VAL A 83 12.61 9.67 -16.88
N GLN A 84 12.65 10.37 -18.03
CA GLN A 84 12.57 9.72 -19.36
C GLN A 84 13.92 9.21 -19.86
N GLY A 85 15.02 9.80 -19.41
CA GLY A 85 16.38 9.44 -19.83
C GLY A 85 17.23 9.10 -18.63
N LEU A 86 17.36 7.81 -18.33
CA LEU A 86 18.25 7.27 -17.31
C LEU A 86 19.17 6.22 -17.93
N SER A 87 20.37 6.11 -17.38
CA SER A 87 21.32 5.03 -17.65
C SER A 87 22.09 4.75 -16.36
N TRP A 88 22.68 3.57 -16.26
CA TRP A 88 23.57 3.20 -15.15
C TRP A 88 24.76 4.16 -15.00
N GLY A 89 25.25 4.74 -16.10
CA GLY A 89 26.53 5.45 -16.11
C GLY A 89 27.68 4.47 -16.37
N ARG A 90 28.92 4.92 -16.25
CA ARG A 90 30.13 4.11 -16.41
C ARG A 90 30.87 3.92 -15.07
N GLY A 91 30.15 4.06 -13.95
CA GLY A 91 30.71 3.94 -12.61
C GLY A 91 31.42 5.21 -12.10
N GLU A 92 31.25 6.34 -12.80
CA GLU A 92 31.68 7.64 -12.30
C GLU A 92 30.88 8.07 -11.05
N GLU A 93 31.52 8.86 -10.19
CA GLU A 93 30.90 9.39 -8.97
C GLU A 93 29.59 10.14 -9.29
N GLY A 94 28.54 9.83 -8.52
CA GLY A 94 27.19 10.36 -8.72
C GLY A 94 26.39 9.71 -9.85
N SER A 95 26.91 8.64 -10.48
CA SER A 95 26.13 7.77 -11.35
C SER A 95 25.36 6.71 -10.55
N VAL A 96 24.22 6.27 -11.09
CA VAL A 96 23.42 5.19 -10.47
C VAL A 96 24.26 3.92 -10.26
N HIS A 97 25.16 3.60 -11.19
CA HIS A 97 26.08 2.47 -11.05
C HIS A 97 27.02 2.63 -9.85
N ALA A 98 27.60 3.81 -9.65
CA ALA A 98 28.49 4.08 -8.52
C ALA A 98 27.75 3.97 -7.19
N ASP A 99 26.54 4.53 -7.09
CA ASP A 99 25.72 4.49 -5.87
C ASP A 99 25.34 3.04 -5.51
N PHE A 100 24.93 2.25 -6.51
CA PHE A 100 24.55 0.84 -6.31
C PHE A 100 25.77 -0.05 -5.97
N MET A 101 26.93 0.22 -6.58
CA MET A 101 28.20 -0.43 -6.22
C MET A 101 28.62 -0.12 -4.78
N MET A 102 28.46 1.15 -4.37
CA MET A 102 28.76 1.57 -3.00
C MET A 102 27.83 0.86 -2.01
N GLN A 103 26.52 0.83 -2.28
CA GLN A 103 25.56 0.15 -1.41
C GLN A 103 25.86 -1.34 -1.28
N LYS A 104 26.15 -2.02 -2.40
CA LYS A 104 26.58 -3.43 -2.37
C LYS A 104 27.82 -3.62 -1.48
N SER A 105 28.82 -2.76 -1.64
CA SER A 105 30.06 -2.83 -0.86
C SER A 105 29.82 -2.59 0.64
N LEU A 106 28.87 -1.70 0.98
CA LEU A 106 28.45 -1.45 2.36
C LEU A 106 27.73 -2.67 2.94
N SER A 107 26.76 -3.25 2.23
CA SER A 107 26.06 -4.45 2.70
C SER A 107 27.02 -5.65 2.86
N ASP A 108 27.95 -5.84 1.91
CA ASP A 108 29.01 -6.86 2.01
C ASP A 108 29.90 -6.64 3.25
N ALA A 109 30.32 -5.40 3.51
CA ALA A 109 31.18 -5.05 4.65
C ALA A 109 30.47 -5.17 6.01
N LEU A 110 29.15 -4.98 6.04
CA LEU A 110 28.31 -5.12 7.23
C LEU A 110 27.81 -6.56 7.43
N GLU A 111 28.16 -7.49 6.54
CA GLU A 111 27.62 -8.87 6.49
C GLU A 111 26.07 -8.89 6.49
N GLU A 112 25.47 -7.86 5.89
CA GLU A 112 24.03 -7.72 5.77
C GLU A 112 23.51 -8.45 4.53
N ARG A 113 22.34 -9.10 4.65
CA ARG A 113 21.57 -9.55 3.48
C ARG A 113 20.87 -8.35 2.85
N GLY A 114 21.64 -7.54 2.13
CA GLY A 114 21.14 -6.38 1.39
C GLY A 114 20.87 -6.72 -0.08
N SER A 115 19.96 -5.96 -0.70
CA SER A 115 19.85 -5.85 -2.15
C SER A 115 19.43 -4.43 -2.55
N THR A 116 19.70 -4.06 -3.80
CA THR A 116 19.36 -2.77 -4.36
C THR A 116 18.29 -2.90 -5.44
N VAL A 117 17.42 -1.90 -5.57
CA VAL A 117 16.32 -1.89 -6.53
C VAL A 117 16.23 -0.53 -7.20
N LEU A 118 16.31 -0.50 -8.54
CA LEU A 118 16.07 0.72 -9.31
C LEU A 118 14.64 0.72 -9.83
N VAL A 119 13.81 1.65 -9.37
CA VAL A 119 12.41 1.77 -9.75
C VAL A 119 12.23 2.91 -10.73
N VAL A 120 11.66 2.62 -11.91
CA VAL A 120 11.42 3.64 -12.95
C VAL A 120 9.98 3.70 -13.44
N ALA A 121 9.55 4.91 -13.80
CA ALA A 121 8.18 5.20 -14.22
C ALA A 121 7.83 4.80 -15.66
N ASN A 122 8.82 4.35 -16.45
CA ASN A 122 8.67 4.03 -17.85
C ASN A 122 9.07 2.56 -18.11
N LEU A 123 8.14 1.78 -18.66
CA LEU A 123 8.33 0.34 -18.89
C LEU A 123 9.48 0.06 -19.88
N GLY A 124 9.55 0.81 -20.99
CA GLY A 124 10.63 0.65 -21.95
C GLY A 124 12.01 1.03 -21.38
N LEU A 125 12.05 2.00 -20.46
CA LEU A 125 13.25 2.34 -19.72
C LEU A 125 13.64 1.22 -18.74
N ALA A 126 12.68 0.64 -18.01
CA ALA A 126 12.93 -0.49 -17.12
C ALA A 126 13.53 -1.67 -17.88
N ASP A 127 12.94 -2.04 -19.02
CA ASP A 127 13.42 -3.14 -19.87
C ASP A 127 14.82 -2.88 -20.42
N LYS A 128 15.10 -1.64 -20.81
CA LYS A 128 16.44 -1.24 -21.24
C LYS A 128 17.44 -1.39 -20.09
N LEU A 129 17.13 -0.86 -18.92
CA LEU A 129 18.02 -0.88 -17.76
C LEU A 129 18.30 -2.31 -17.28
N LYS A 130 17.31 -3.21 -17.33
CA LYS A 130 17.49 -4.65 -17.08
C LYS A 130 18.50 -5.28 -18.03
N ARG A 131 18.40 -4.99 -19.34
CA ARG A 131 19.30 -5.56 -20.36
C ARG A 131 20.72 -5.00 -20.27
N THR A 132 20.88 -3.80 -19.74
CA THR A 132 22.17 -3.12 -19.60
C THR A 132 22.66 -3.11 -18.16
N LEU A 133 22.13 -3.97 -17.29
CA LEU A 133 22.53 -4.07 -15.90
C LEU A 133 24.03 -4.45 -15.82
N PRO A 134 24.86 -3.69 -15.08
CA PRO A 134 26.28 -4.01 -14.99
C PRO A 134 26.52 -5.33 -14.25
N GLU A 135 27.32 -6.22 -14.84
CA GLU A 135 27.60 -7.58 -14.33
C GLU A 135 28.08 -7.58 -12.87
N ASN A 136 28.83 -6.55 -12.45
CA ASN A 136 29.41 -6.47 -11.11
C ASN A 136 28.40 -6.15 -9.99
N ILE A 137 27.17 -5.72 -10.33
CA ILE A 137 26.07 -5.52 -9.37
C ILE A 137 24.85 -6.39 -9.66
N GLU A 138 24.88 -7.21 -10.72
CA GLU A 138 23.73 -7.96 -11.21
C GLU A 138 23.14 -8.90 -10.14
N GLU A 139 23.98 -9.59 -9.38
CA GLU A 139 23.52 -10.51 -8.32
C GLU A 139 22.87 -9.80 -7.12
N HIS A 140 23.10 -8.50 -6.97
CA HIS A 140 22.61 -7.69 -5.85
C HIS A 140 21.50 -6.71 -6.27
N THR A 141 21.22 -6.58 -7.58
CA THR A 141 20.41 -5.48 -8.11
C THR A 141 19.22 -5.95 -8.92
N GLU A 142 18.07 -5.39 -8.62
CA GLU A 142 16.86 -5.52 -9.42
C GLU A 142 16.46 -4.20 -10.08
N VAL A 143 15.69 -4.28 -11.16
CA VAL A 143 15.05 -3.12 -11.79
C VAL A 143 13.55 -3.36 -11.81
N GLU A 144 12.78 -2.42 -11.28
CA GLU A 144 11.33 -2.49 -11.19
C GLU A 144 10.67 -1.39 -12.01
N PHE A 145 9.51 -1.71 -12.57
CA PHE A 145 8.64 -0.74 -13.24
C PHE A 145 7.46 -0.44 -12.33
N PHE A 146 7.22 0.84 -12.08
CA PHE A 146 6.03 1.31 -11.38
C PHE A 146 5.48 2.56 -12.09
N PRO A 147 4.26 2.55 -12.64
CA PRO A 147 3.80 3.65 -13.48
C PRO A 147 3.52 4.93 -12.68
N PHE A 148 3.93 6.09 -13.22
CA PHE A 148 3.53 7.40 -12.70
C PHE A 148 2.40 7.98 -13.55
N CYS A 149 1.16 7.70 -13.18
CA CYS A 149 -0.06 8.15 -13.87
C CYS A 149 -0.40 9.62 -13.56
N ASP A 150 0.58 10.53 -13.68
CA ASP A 150 0.51 11.95 -13.30
C ASP A 150 0.00 12.19 -11.86
N GLY A 151 0.32 11.27 -10.94
CA GLY A 151 -0.12 11.31 -9.55
C GLY A 151 -1.58 10.87 -9.32
N SER A 152 -2.31 10.45 -10.36
CA SER A 152 -3.69 10.00 -10.22
C SER A 152 -3.76 8.56 -9.69
N ILE A 153 -4.22 8.39 -8.44
CA ILE A 153 -4.47 7.09 -7.82
C ILE A 153 -5.48 6.25 -8.62
N ASN A 154 -6.58 6.85 -9.05
CA ASN A 154 -7.62 6.12 -9.81
C ASN A 154 -7.07 5.56 -11.12
N ARG A 155 -6.26 6.36 -11.83
CA ARG A 155 -5.63 5.92 -13.07
C ARG A 155 -4.55 4.87 -12.82
N LEU A 156 -3.76 5.05 -11.76
CA LEU A 156 -2.76 4.07 -11.33
C LEU A 156 -3.39 2.71 -11.03
N ILE A 157 -4.49 2.67 -10.27
CA ILE A 157 -5.22 1.44 -9.96
C ILE A 157 -5.83 0.83 -11.22
N PHE A 158 -6.36 1.65 -12.13
CA PHE A 158 -6.90 1.15 -13.39
C PHE A 158 -5.82 0.50 -14.28
N GLU A 159 -4.64 1.11 -14.37
CA GLU A 159 -3.56 0.71 -15.29
C GLU A 159 -2.61 -0.35 -14.70
N HIS A 160 -2.42 -0.39 -13.37
CA HIS A 160 -1.43 -1.26 -12.72
C HIS A 160 -2.07 -2.48 -12.04
N HIS A 161 -2.15 -3.59 -12.77
CA HIS A 161 -2.76 -4.83 -12.29
C HIS A 161 -2.16 -5.39 -10.99
N PRO A 162 -0.82 -5.44 -10.81
CA PRO A 162 -0.24 -5.97 -9.57
C PRO A 162 -0.69 -5.19 -8.33
N LEU A 163 -0.81 -3.87 -8.42
CA LEU A 163 -1.34 -3.05 -7.32
C LEU A 163 -2.79 -3.41 -7.01
N ARG A 164 -3.64 -3.64 -8.02
CA ARG A 164 -5.04 -4.06 -7.77
C ARG A 164 -5.14 -5.37 -7.01
N GLU A 165 -4.36 -6.38 -7.38
CA GLU A 165 -4.39 -7.70 -6.74
C GLU A 165 -3.95 -7.63 -5.28
N ILE A 166 -2.95 -6.79 -4.99
CA ILE A 166 -2.47 -6.57 -3.63
C ILE A 166 -3.54 -5.85 -2.80
N LEU A 167 -4.08 -4.74 -3.32
CA LEU A 167 -5.09 -3.96 -2.61
C LEU A 167 -6.36 -4.78 -2.38
N ALA A 168 -6.77 -5.61 -3.34
CA ALA A 168 -7.93 -6.48 -3.19
C ALA A 168 -7.81 -7.48 -2.03
N GLN A 169 -6.60 -7.88 -1.67
CA GLN A 169 -6.35 -8.74 -0.50
C GLN A 169 -6.36 -7.96 0.83
N LEU A 170 -6.15 -6.64 0.77
CA LEU A 170 -6.14 -5.73 1.92
C LEU A 170 -7.48 -5.00 2.13
N SER A 171 -8.38 -4.99 1.14
CA SER A 171 -9.73 -4.46 1.28
C SER A 171 -10.60 -5.25 2.25
N ILE A 172 -11.67 -4.64 2.75
CA ILE A 172 -12.64 -5.33 3.62
C ILE A 172 -13.48 -6.39 2.88
N THR A 173 -13.70 -6.25 1.58
CA THR A 173 -14.48 -7.19 0.75
C THR A 173 -13.57 -8.06 -0.11
N SER A 174 -14.06 -9.24 -0.49
CA SER A 174 -13.34 -10.16 -1.37
C SER A 174 -13.33 -9.75 -2.86
N SER A 175 -14.28 -8.90 -3.27
CA SER A 175 -14.42 -8.41 -4.65
C SER A 175 -14.60 -6.89 -4.67
N PRO A 176 -13.59 -6.11 -4.22
CA PRO A 176 -13.73 -4.68 -4.13
C PRO A 176 -13.76 -4.01 -5.51
N ASP A 177 -14.52 -2.94 -5.63
CA ASP A 177 -14.53 -2.13 -6.85
C ASP A 177 -13.31 -1.20 -6.94
N LEU A 178 -13.12 -0.55 -8.10
CA LEU A 178 -11.95 0.31 -8.33
C LEU A 178 -11.91 1.54 -7.39
N ALA A 179 -13.07 2.04 -6.95
CA ALA A 179 -13.13 3.17 -6.03
C ALA A 179 -12.72 2.72 -4.62
N GLU A 180 -13.19 1.56 -4.17
CA GLU A 180 -12.78 0.95 -2.91
C GLU A 180 -11.26 0.72 -2.86
N LEU A 181 -10.68 0.16 -3.94
CA LEU A 181 -9.22 0.03 -4.07
C LEU A 181 -8.52 1.40 -3.96
N GLY A 182 -9.09 2.44 -4.58
CA GLY A 182 -8.61 3.83 -4.49
C GLY A 182 -8.57 4.35 -3.07
N PHE A 183 -9.62 4.11 -2.31
CA PHE A 183 -9.69 4.52 -0.91
C PHE A 183 -8.72 3.75 -0.03
N VAL A 184 -8.59 2.43 -0.20
CA VAL A 184 -7.60 1.60 0.51
C VAL A 184 -6.19 2.12 0.28
N TYR A 185 -5.82 2.37 -0.97
CA TYR A 185 -4.50 2.86 -1.31
C TYR A 185 -4.23 4.26 -0.75
N SER A 186 -5.23 5.14 -0.81
CA SER A 186 -5.14 6.48 -0.26
C SER A 186 -4.95 6.46 1.26
N ALA A 187 -5.61 5.54 1.96
CA ALA A 187 -5.45 5.35 3.41
C ALA A 187 -4.03 4.87 3.77
N LEU A 188 -3.47 3.91 3.02
CA LEU A 188 -2.09 3.46 3.21
C LEU A 188 -1.07 4.57 2.92
N ALA A 189 -1.25 5.32 1.83
CA ALA A 189 -0.41 6.46 1.50
C ALA A 189 -0.49 7.55 2.57
N ALA A 190 -1.68 7.86 3.07
CA ALA A 190 -1.87 8.80 4.16
C ALA A 190 -1.17 8.33 5.43
N ALA A 191 -1.31 7.06 5.82
CA ALA A 191 -0.67 6.53 7.01
C ALA A 191 0.86 6.63 6.94
N PHE A 192 1.45 6.28 5.79
CA PHE A 192 2.89 6.46 5.56
C PHE A 192 3.30 7.94 5.68
N MET A 193 2.54 8.85 5.07
CA MET A 193 2.79 10.29 5.13
C MET A 193 2.65 10.92 6.52
N HIS A 194 1.87 10.31 7.42
CA HIS A 194 1.76 10.76 8.81
C HIS A 194 2.90 10.26 9.69
N SER A 195 3.60 9.21 9.27
CA SER A 195 4.80 8.74 9.95
C SER A 195 6.01 9.60 9.59
N ASP A 196 6.85 9.90 10.58
CA ASP A 196 8.10 10.65 10.34
C ASP A 196 9.11 9.71 9.65
N LYS A 197 9.12 9.76 8.31
CA LYS A 197 9.97 8.96 7.42
C LYS A 197 9.67 7.46 7.34
N GLY A 198 8.49 7.00 7.72
CA GLY A 198 8.12 5.58 7.69
C GLY A 198 8.11 4.92 9.08
N GLY A 199 8.15 3.59 9.12
CA GLY A 199 8.07 2.83 10.37
C GLY A 199 7.77 1.34 10.21
N ARG A 200 7.45 0.70 11.33
CA ARG A 200 7.07 -0.71 11.35
C ARG A 200 5.71 -0.88 10.67
N VAL A 201 5.59 -1.92 9.84
CA VAL A 201 4.46 -2.08 8.92
C VAL A 201 3.13 -2.27 9.63
N ASP A 202 3.10 -2.93 10.79
CA ASP A 202 1.91 -3.05 11.64
C ASP A 202 1.47 -1.71 12.24
N GLU A 203 2.42 -0.85 12.64
CA GLU A 203 2.11 0.48 13.17
C GLU A 203 1.50 1.37 12.08
N LEU A 204 2.08 1.32 10.88
CA LEU A 204 1.54 2.02 9.71
C LEU A 204 0.15 1.51 9.32
N LEU A 205 -0.07 0.19 9.37
CA LEU A 205 -1.39 -0.39 9.15
C LEU A 205 -2.38 0.07 10.21
N MET A 206 -1.98 0.10 11.48
CA MET A 206 -2.84 0.55 12.58
C MET A 206 -3.27 2.00 12.38
N ILE A 207 -2.35 2.89 12.00
CA ILE A 207 -2.67 4.29 11.64
C ILE A 207 -3.71 4.32 10.52
N ALA A 208 -3.52 3.53 9.46
CA ALA A 208 -4.45 3.49 8.33
C ALA A 208 -5.84 2.98 8.74
N GLN A 209 -5.89 1.93 9.58
CA GLN A 209 -7.14 1.36 10.11
C GLN A 209 -7.85 2.32 11.08
N GLU A 210 -7.11 3.09 11.89
CA GLU A 210 -7.71 4.08 12.80
C GLU A 210 -8.28 5.28 12.05
N GLN A 211 -7.57 5.76 11.02
CA GLN A 211 -8.02 6.87 10.18
C GLN A 211 -9.17 6.48 9.25
N SER A 212 -9.27 5.20 8.89
CA SER A 212 -10.26 4.70 7.93
C SER A 212 -10.72 3.25 8.27
N PRO A 213 -11.44 3.08 9.38
CA PRO A 213 -11.80 1.75 9.93
C PRO A 213 -12.72 0.92 9.04
N GLN A 214 -13.31 1.53 8.01
CA GLN A 214 -14.23 0.91 7.07
C GLN A 214 -13.58 0.49 5.74
N LEU A 215 -12.28 0.73 5.54
CA LEU A 215 -11.63 0.53 4.25
C LEU A 215 -10.69 -0.68 4.21
N ILE A 216 -9.93 -0.88 5.28
CA ILE A 216 -8.84 -1.87 5.32
C ILE A 216 -9.24 -3.01 6.23
N ARG A 217 -8.99 -4.25 5.77
CA ARG A 217 -9.22 -5.46 6.57
C ARG A 217 -8.45 -5.44 7.88
N LEU A 218 -8.95 -6.19 8.85
CA LEU A 218 -8.16 -6.66 9.97
C LEU A 218 -7.36 -7.91 9.58
N LEU A 219 -6.20 -8.06 10.21
CA LEU A 219 -5.32 -9.22 10.07
C LEU A 219 -5.76 -10.37 10.99
N PRO A 220 -5.38 -11.62 10.68
CA PRO A 220 -5.78 -12.80 11.47
C PRO A 220 -5.51 -12.66 12.98
N GLU A 221 -4.35 -12.12 13.35
CA GLU A 221 -3.99 -11.92 14.76
C GLU A 221 -4.85 -10.85 15.48
N GLN A 222 -5.43 -9.91 14.73
CA GLN A 222 -6.32 -8.88 15.29
C GLN A 222 -7.73 -9.44 15.56
N VAL A 223 -8.16 -10.46 14.80
CA VAL A 223 -9.55 -10.95 14.84
C VAL A 223 -9.78 -12.14 15.79
N VAL A 224 -8.72 -12.65 16.45
CA VAL A 224 -8.77 -13.84 17.33
C VAL A 224 -9.83 -13.72 18.44
N ASN A 225 -10.13 -12.49 18.88
CA ASN A 225 -11.04 -12.21 19.99
C ASN A 225 -12.45 -11.79 19.55
N ILE A 226 -12.79 -11.84 18.27
CA ILE A 226 -14.15 -11.54 17.82
C ILE A 226 -15.12 -12.58 18.38
N LYS A 227 -16.11 -12.11 19.14
CA LYS A 227 -17.14 -12.96 19.75
C LYS A 227 -18.51 -12.63 19.17
N ILE A 228 -19.07 -13.61 18.47
CA ILE A 228 -20.48 -13.59 18.06
C ILE A 228 -21.29 -14.38 19.10
N LYS A 229 -22.29 -13.73 19.69
CA LYS A 229 -23.19 -14.36 20.67
C LYS A 229 -23.97 -15.51 20.04
N ASP A 230 -24.10 -16.62 20.75
CA ASP A 230 -24.81 -17.80 20.22
C ASP A 230 -26.30 -17.53 19.98
N GLU A 231 -26.93 -16.69 20.79
CA GLU A 231 -28.30 -16.21 20.54
C GLU A 231 -28.44 -15.53 19.18
N LEU A 232 -27.51 -14.63 18.82
CA LEU A 232 -27.51 -13.98 17.51
C LEU A 232 -27.36 -15.02 16.39
N LYS A 233 -26.40 -15.95 16.53
CA LYS A 233 -26.21 -17.02 15.52
C LYS A 233 -27.48 -17.83 15.32
N ASN A 234 -28.20 -18.14 16.39
CA ASN A 234 -29.44 -18.92 16.33
C ASN A 234 -30.54 -18.15 15.61
N ILE A 235 -30.74 -16.86 15.95
CA ILE A 235 -31.72 -16.00 15.27
C ILE A 235 -31.42 -15.91 13.77
N LEU A 236 -30.17 -15.64 13.40
CA LEU A 236 -29.79 -15.50 11.99
C LEU A 236 -29.94 -16.80 11.18
N ARG A 237 -29.72 -17.96 11.81
CA ARG A 237 -29.89 -19.28 11.15
C ARG A 237 -31.34 -19.67 10.90
N GLU A 238 -32.28 -19.11 11.67
CA GLU A 238 -33.71 -19.35 11.46
C GLU A 238 -34.26 -18.61 10.23
N ILE A 239 -33.56 -17.58 9.76
CA ILE A 239 -33.99 -16.79 8.60
C ILE A 239 -33.68 -17.54 7.30
N PRO A 240 -34.70 -17.88 6.49
CA PRO A 240 -34.49 -18.65 5.26
C PRO A 240 -33.52 -17.98 4.28
N ASP A 241 -32.64 -18.81 3.71
CA ASP A 241 -31.61 -18.42 2.73
C ASP A 241 -30.58 -17.39 3.21
N PHE A 242 -30.59 -17.01 4.50
CA PHE A 242 -29.63 -16.08 5.06
C PHE A 242 -28.35 -16.80 5.50
N ARG A 243 -27.20 -16.26 5.13
CA ARG A 243 -25.87 -16.73 5.52
C ARG A 243 -25.06 -15.55 6.02
N PHE A 244 -24.21 -15.81 7.00
CA PHE A 244 -23.26 -14.82 7.51
C PHE A 244 -21.92 -15.47 7.86
N SER A 245 -20.87 -14.64 7.83
CA SER A 245 -19.52 -15.00 8.24
C SER A 245 -18.82 -13.76 8.83
N ILE A 246 -17.73 -14.00 9.54
CA ILE A 246 -16.79 -12.93 9.89
C ILE A 246 -15.58 -13.13 9.01
N GLU A 247 -15.46 -12.31 7.98
CA GLU A 247 -14.33 -12.32 7.09
C GLU A 247 -13.59 -11.01 7.27
N ARG A 248 -12.25 -11.07 7.29
CA ARG A 248 -11.40 -9.85 7.28
C ARG A 248 -11.68 -8.89 8.45
N GLY A 249 -12.32 -9.35 9.52
CA GLY A 249 -12.72 -8.56 10.69
C GLY A 249 -14.10 -7.91 10.63
N PHE A 250 -14.87 -8.18 9.57
CA PHE A 250 -16.17 -7.57 9.30
C PHE A 250 -17.25 -8.63 9.20
N PHE A 251 -18.48 -8.24 9.54
CA PHE A 251 -19.65 -9.10 9.41
C PHE A 251 -20.11 -9.05 7.97
N GLU A 252 -19.94 -10.15 7.25
CA GLU A 252 -20.45 -10.33 5.89
C GLU A 252 -21.73 -11.13 5.95
N TRP A 253 -22.68 -10.78 5.08
CA TRP A 253 -23.93 -11.50 4.93
C TRP A 253 -24.29 -11.69 3.46
N SER A 254 -25.06 -12.73 3.19
CA SER A 254 -25.66 -12.98 1.87
C SER A 254 -27.02 -13.65 2.02
N ARG A 255 -27.92 -13.31 1.09
CA ARG A 255 -29.22 -13.94 0.92
C ARG A 255 -29.61 -13.93 -0.55
N LYS A 256 -29.77 -15.12 -1.14
CA LYS A 256 -30.11 -15.28 -2.56
C LYS A 256 -29.16 -14.50 -3.48
N ASN A 257 -29.60 -13.37 -4.02
CA ASN A 257 -28.85 -12.51 -4.95
C ASN A 257 -28.37 -11.21 -4.30
N ASP A 258 -28.53 -11.06 -2.98
CA ASP A 258 -28.13 -9.88 -2.24
C ASP A 258 -27.05 -10.23 -1.21
N SER A 259 -26.17 -9.29 -0.94
CA SER A 259 -25.06 -9.45 -0.02
C SER A 259 -24.54 -8.10 0.44
N GLY A 260 -23.97 -8.08 1.64
CA GLY A 260 -23.39 -6.86 2.18
C GLY A 260 -22.37 -7.14 3.27
N VAL A 261 -21.67 -6.08 3.63
CA VAL A 261 -20.67 -6.07 4.70
C VAL A 261 -20.98 -4.88 5.60
N LEU A 262 -20.97 -5.07 6.92
CA LEU A 262 -21.09 -3.95 7.85
C LEU A 262 -19.89 -3.02 7.70
N LYS A 263 -20.14 -1.71 7.62
CA LYS A 263 -19.11 -0.68 7.42
C LYS A 263 -18.30 -0.35 8.69
N TYR A 264 -18.31 -1.26 9.66
CA TYR A 264 -17.55 -1.15 10.90
C TYR A 264 -17.08 -2.53 11.34
N SER A 265 -15.90 -2.57 11.95
CA SER A 265 -15.28 -3.82 12.40
C SER A 265 -16.07 -4.48 13.52
N CYS A 266 -16.02 -5.81 13.57
CA CYS A 266 -16.61 -6.64 14.63
C CYS A 266 -15.89 -6.52 15.98
N LEU A 267 -14.78 -5.79 16.05
CA LEU A 267 -14.10 -5.43 17.30
C LEU A 267 -14.64 -4.15 17.94
N THR A 268 -15.55 -3.45 17.26
CA THR A 268 -16.03 -2.14 17.72
C THR A 268 -17.24 -2.26 18.65
N PRO A 269 -17.45 -1.31 19.59
CA PRO A 269 -18.66 -1.25 20.41
C PRO A 269 -19.96 -1.20 19.59
N GLN A 270 -19.89 -0.66 18.37
CA GLN A 270 -20.99 -0.62 17.41
C GLN A 270 -21.45 -2.04 17.05
N PHE A 271 -20.52 -2.99 16.87
CA PHE A 271 -20.88 -4.39 16.63
C PHE A 271 -21.57 -5.02 17.84
N ASP A 272 -21.11 -4.74 19.06
CA ASP A 272 -21.80 -5.21 20.26
C ASP A 272 -23.23 -4.65 20.41
N ALA A 273 -23.44 -3.40 20.00
CA ALA A 273 -24.77 -2.79 19.94
C ALA A 273 -25.64 -3.47 18.88
N PHE A 274 -25.11 -3.70 17.67
CA PHE A 274 -25.77 -4.44 16.60
C PHE A 274 -26.25 -5.83 17.07
N GLN A 275 -25.36 -6.60 17.73
CA GLN A 275 -25.73 -7.90 18.27
C GLN A 275 -26.88 -7.80 19.29
N LYS A 276 -26.85 -6.81 20.20
CA LYS A 276 -27.91 -6.61 21.21
C LYS A 276 -29.25 -6.23 20.58
N MET A 277 -29.23 -5.35 19.59
CA MET A 277 -30.44 -4.87 18.91
C MET A 277 -31.17 -6.00 18.18
N ILE A 278 -30.43 -6.83 17.43
CA ILE A 278 -31.04 -7.98 16.74
C ILE A 278 -31.57 -9.01 17.73
N ILE A 279 -30.82 -9.31 18.80
CA ILE A 279 -31.29 -10.25 19.83
C ILE A 279 -32.59 -9.76 20.47
N GLN A 280 -32.68 -8.46 20.78
CA GLN A 280 -33.89 -7.86 21.36
C GLN A 280 -35.06 -7.85 20.38
N ALA A 281 -34.82 -7.56 19.10
CA ALA A 281 -35.85 -7.53 18.07
C ALA A 281 -36.33 -8.93 17.65
N ASN A 282 -35.45 -9.93 17.73
CA ASN A 282 -35.68 -11.32 17.34
C ASN A 282 -36.37 -11.46 15.96
N PRO A 283 -35.78 -10.89 14.89
CA PRO A 283 -36.39 -10.92 13.56
C PRO A 283 -36.58 -12.35 13.08
N LYS A 284 -37.74 -12.63 12.47
CA LYS A 284 -38.10 -13.93 11.90
C LYS A 284 -38.08 -13.95 10.38
N THR A 285 -37.92 -12.78 9.78
CA THR A 285 -37.87 -12.58 8.33
C THR A 285 -36.67 -11.69 8.00
N PHE A 286 -36.21 -11.75 6.75
CA PHE A 286 -35.11 -10.88 6.32
C PHE A 286 -35.53 -9.43 6.32
N GLU A 287 -36.78 -9.14 5.95
CA GLU A 287 -37.31 -7.79 5.86
C GLU A 287 -37.29 -7.09 7.24
N GLN A 288 -37.44 -7.86 8.33
CA GLN A 288 -37.23 -7.37 9.70
C GLN A 288 -35.75 -7.23 10.09
N LEU A 289 -34.87 -8.03 9.50
CA LEU A 289 -33.43 -7.98 9.75
C LEU A 289 -32.74 -6.85 8.96
N GLU A 290 -33.24 -6.56 7.76
CA GLU A 290 -32.65 -5.62 6.80
C GLU A 290 -32.47 -4.22 7.40
N GLU A 291 -33.40 -3.77 8.25
CA GLU A 291 -33.31 -2.50 8.97
C GLU A 291 -32.05 -2.36 9.84
N PHE A 292 -31.45 -3.48 10.26
CA PHE A 292 -30.21 -3.49 11.06
C PHE A 292 -28.95 -3.63 10.21
N LEU A 293 -29.07 -4.04 8.94
CA LEU A 293 -27.95 -4.30 8.03
C LEU A 293 -27.57 -3.08 7.17
N LEU A 294 -28.42 -2.06 7.13
CA LEU A 294 -28.28 -0.82 6.35
C LEU A 294 -27.56 0.31 7.12
#